data_AF-A0A1A1YHN0-F1
#
_entry.id   AF-A0A1A1YHN0-F1
#
_cell.length_a   1.000
_cell.length_b   1.000
_cell.length_c   1.000
_cell.angle_alpha   90.00
_cell.angle_beta   90.00
_cell.angle_gamma   90.00
#
_symmetry.space_group_name_H-M   'P 1'
#
loop_
_entity.id
_entity.type
_entity.pdbx_description
1 polymer ?
#
loop_
_entity_poly.entity_id
_entity_poly.type
_entity_poly.pdbx_seq_one_letter_code
_entity_poly.pdbx_strand_id
1 'polypeptide(L)'
;MVTAGLGTERIVVVRDGVRLAVRDHGPRHPEATVVLLHGLCLDKGSWADQIRQLTRQWGDRIRIISYDHRCHGRSDSASKPGQRESRRAFPSPVRNLR
;
A
#
# COMPACT_ATOMS: atom_id res chain seq x y z
N MET A 1 -6.91 -9.85 -23.02
CA MET A 1 -5.82 -8.90 -22.72
C MET A 1 -6.04 -8.38 -21.30
N VAL A 2 -5.43 -9.01 -20.29
CA VAL A 2 -5.59 -8.58 -18.89
C VAL A 2 -4.53 -7.51 -18.62
N THR A 3 -4.93 -6.25 -18.67
CA THR A 3 -4.20 -5.18 -17.99
C THR A 3 -4.16 -5.59 -16.52
N ALA A 4 -2.99 -5.90 -15.98
CA ALA A 4 -2.82 -5.94 -14.53
C ALA A 4 -3.19 -4.53 -14.05
N GLY A 5 -4.43 -4.37 -13.56
CA GLY A 5 -4.95 -3.08 -13.14
C GLY A 5 -3.95 -2.49 -12.15
N LEU A 6 -3.63 -1.21 -12.32
CA LEU A 6 -2.90 -0.45 -11.33
C LEU A 6 -3.66 -0.64 -10.02
N GLY A 7 -3.07 -1.37 -9.07
CA GLY A 7 -3.71 -1.65 -7.80
C GLY A 7 -4.16 -0.35 -7.14
N THR A 8 -5.21 -0.42 -6.33
CA THR A 8 -5.69 0.76 -5.61
C THR A 8 -4.64 1.15 -4.57
N GLU A 9 -4.08 2.36 -4.67
CA GLU A 9 -3.27 2.94 -3.61
C GLU A 9 -4.16 3.30 -2.42
N ARG A 10 -3.72 2.96 -1.22
CA ARG A 10 -4.44 3.16 0.03
C ARG A 10 -3.48 3.58 1.13
N ILE A 11 -4.05 4.25 2.12
CA ILE A 11 -3.39 4.53 3.39
C ILE A 11 -4.08 3.74 4.47
N VAL A 12 -3.31 2.96 5.23
CA VAL A 12 -3.78 2.27 6.44
C VAL A 12 -3.15 2.93 7.65
N VAL A 13 -3.99 3.46 8.53
CA VAL A 13 -3.55 4.02 9.82
C VAL A 13 -3.51 2.87 10.83
N VAL A 14 -2.32 2.55 11.34
CA VAL A 14 -2.16 1.52 12.37
C VAL A 14 -2.36 2.10 13.77
N ARG A 15 -2.44 1.24 14.79
CA ARG A 15 -2.86 1.59 16.16
C ARG A 15 -2.08 2.76 16.79
N ASP A 16 -0.80 2.93 16.45
CA ASP A 16 0.06 4.00 16.95
C ASP A 16 0.08 5.25 16.07
N GLY A 17 -0.89 5.38 15.15
CA GLY A 17 -1.10 6.55 14.31
C GLY A 17 -0.22 6.60 13.05
N VAL A 18 0.74 5.68 12.89
CA VAL A 18 1.59 5.60 11.70
C VAL A 18 0.74 5.28 10.48
N ARG A 19 0.95 6.02 9.38
CA ARG A 19 0.29 5.78 8.10
C ARG A 19 1.15 4.89 7.23
N LEU A 20 0.62 3.74 6.83
CA LEU A 20 1.27 2.83 5.89
C LEU A 20 0.72 3.03 4.48
N ALA A 21 1.60 3.18 3.50
CA ALA A 21 1.26 3.20 2.08
C ALA A 21 1.10 1.77 1.56
N VAL A 22 -0.10 1.45 1.11
CA VAL A 22 -0.52 0.10 0.70
C VAL A 22 -0.99 0.14 -0.75
N ARG A 23 -0.61 -0.85 -1.54
CA ARG A 23 -1.20 -1.14 -2.84
C ARG A 23 -2.04 -2.41 -2.76
N ASP A 24 -3.28 -2.31 -3.20
CA ASP A 24 -4.27 -3.38 -3.12
C ASP A 24 -4.78 -3.79 -4.50
N HIS A 25 -4.57 -5.05 -4.88
CA HIS A 25 -5.01 -5.63 -6.14
C HIS A 25 -6.03 -6.73 -5.91
N GLY A 26 -7.03 -6.82 -6.79
CA GLY A 26 -8.02 -7.89 -6.78
C GLY A 26 -9.27 -7.55 -5.95
N PRO A 27 -10.19 -8.52 -5.81
CA PRO A 27 -11.51 -8.28 -5.24
C PRO A 27 -11.52 -8.20 -3.71
N ARG A 28 -12.62 -7.69 -3.15
CA ARG A 28 -12.84 -7.62 -1.70
C ARG A 28 -13.03 -9.00 -1.06
N HIS A 29 -13.56 -9.97 -1.80
CA HIS A 29 -13.88 -11.32 -1.34
C HIS A 29 -13.11 -12.36 -2.18
N PRO A 30 -11.77 -12.42 -2.04
CA PRO A 30 -10.98 -13.40 -2.75
C PRO A 30 -11.10 -14.79 -2.07
N GLU A 31 -10.70 -15.84 -2.78
CA GLU A 31 -10.49 -17.16 -2.18
C GLU A 31 -9.26 -17.16 -1.25
N ALA A 32 -8.23 -16.36 -1.58
CA ALA A 32 -7.03 -16.19 -0.77
C ALA A 32 -6.45 -14.77 -0.83
N THR A 33 -5.75 -14.35 0.23
CA THR A 33 -5.01 -13.09 0.25
C THR A 33 -3.51 -13.36 0.30
N VAL A 34 -2.77 -12.76 -0.63
CA VAL A 34 -1.30 -12.79 -0.67
C VAL A 34 -0.77 -11.46 -0.16
N VAL A 35 0.13 -11.50 0.81
CA VAL A 35 0.80 -10.31 1.36
C VAL A 35 2.28 -10.35 0.98
N LEU A 36 2.77 -9.30 0.32
CA LEU A 36 4.15 -9.20 -0.15
C LEU A 36 4.92 -8.18 0.70
N LEU A 37 5.97 -8.65 1.37
CA LEU A 37 6.81 -7.86 2.28
C LEU A 37 8.17 -7.61 1.64
N HIS A 38 8.52 -6.35 1.38
CA HIS A 38 9.82 -6.05 0.79
C HIS A 38 10.97 -6.25 1.80
N GLY A 39 12.19 -6.43 1.28
CA GLY A 39 13.42 -6.55 2.06
C GLY A 39 14.04 -5.21 2.46
N LEU A 40 15.24 -5.26 3.04
CA LEU A 40 16.02 -4.08 3.43
C LEU A 40 16.29 -3.17 2.23
N CYS A 41 16.15 -1.85 2.41
CA CYS A 41 16.39 -0.82 1.39
C CYS A 41 15.50 -0.94 0.13
N LEU A 42 14.38 -1.66 0.20
CA LEU A 42 13.40 -1.78 -0.88
C LEU A 42 12.10 -1.04 -0.53
N ASP A 43 11.15 -1.07 -1.47
CA ASP A 43 9.77 -0.61 -1.29
C ASP A 43 8.75 -1.59 -1.92
N LYS A 44 7.46 -1.35 -1.74
CA LYS A 44 6.38 -2.23 -2.24
C LYS A 44 6.36 -2.40 -3.77
N GLY A 45 7.00 -1.49 -4.51
CA GLY A 45 7.14 -1.51 -5.96
C GLY A 45 8.08 -2.59 -6.47
N SER A 46 8.97 -3.12 -5.62
CA SER A 46 9.87 -4.23 -5.96
C SER A 46 9.13 -5.52 -6.38
N TRP A 47 7.81 -5.59 -6.14
CA TRP A 47 6.97 -6.75 -6.45
C TRP A 47 6.24 -6.67 -7.80
N ALA A 48 6.51 -5.67 -8.64
CA ALA A 48 5.75 -5.43 -9.87
C ALA A 48 5.65 -6.68 -10.78
N ASP A 49 6.76 -7.41 -10.95
CA ASP A 49 6.80 -8.59 -11.82
C ASP A 49 6.05 -9.78 -11.22
N GLN A 50 6.20 -10.01 -9.91
CA GLN A 50 5.51 -11.07 -9.17
C GLN A 50 4.00 -10.81 -9.14
N ILE A 51 3.57 -9.56 -8.90
CA ILE A 51 2.15 -9.18 -8.97
C ILE A 51 1.59 -9.46 -10.35
N ARG A 52 2.33 -9.09 -11.41
CA ARG A 52 1.91 -9.36 -12.79
C ARG A 52 1.79 -10.86 -13.07
N GLN A 53 2.71 -11.68 -12.56
CA GLN A 53 2.66 -13.13 -12.71
C GLN A 53 1.48 -13.75 -11.93
N LEU A 54 1.33 -13.41 -10.65
CA LEU A 54 0.25 -13.89 -9.79
C LEU A 54 -1.12 -13.51 -10.34
N THR A 55 -1.28 -12.27 -10.81
CA THR A 55 -2.53 -11.80 -11.44
C THR A 55 -2.85 -12.59 -12.70
N ARG A 56 -1.85 -12.90 -13.54
CA ARG A 56 -2.07 -13.73 -14.74
C ARG A 56 -2.48 -15.16 -14.43
N GLN A 57 -1.92 -15.74 -13.37
CA GLN A 57 -2.15 -17.14 -13.03
C GLN A 57 -3.47 -17.35 -12.27
N TRP A 58 -3.83 -16.43 -11.38
CA TRP A 58 -4.93 -16.63 -10.43
C TRP A 58 -6.10 -15.65 -10.63
N GLY A 59 -5.89 -14.55 -11.36
CA GLY A 59 -6.93 -13.55 -11.61
C GLY A 59 -7.62 -13.07 -10.34
N ASP A 60 -8.96 -13.01 -10.39
CA ASP A 60 -9.80 -12.53 -9.28
C ASP A 60 -9.94 -13.55 -8.14
N ARG A 61 -9.33 -14.74 -8.22
CA ARG A 61 -9.34 -15.70 -7.10
C ARG A 61 -8.51 -15.22 -5.92
N ILE A 62 -7.55 -14.32 -6.16
CA ILE A 62 -6.66 -13.81 -5.10
C ILE A 62 -6.75 -12.29 -4.97
N ARG A 63 -6.54 -11.81 -3.75
CA ARG A 63 -6.24 -10.40 -3.46
C ARG A 63 -4.77 -10.28 -3.11
N ILE A 64 -4.07 -9.33 -3.69
CA ILE A 64 -2.65 -9.11 -3.44
C ILE A 64 -2.47 -7.77 -2.74
N ILE A 65 -1.81 -7.79 -1.59
CA ILE A 65 -1.47 -6.62 -0.78
C ILE A 65 0.05 -6.48 -0.75
N SER A 66 0.57 -5.34 -1.21
CA SER A 66 1.95 -4.94 -0.94
C SER A 66 1.96 -3.60 -0.21
N TYR A 67 2.89 -3.40 0.72
CA TYR A 67 2.97 -2.15 1.47
C TYR A 67 4.41 -1.78 1.79
N ASP A 68 4.65 -0.48 1.98
CA ASP A 68 5.95 0.01 2.42
C ASP A 68 6.06 -0.13 3.94
N HIS A 69 7.11 -0.76 4.45
CA HIS A 69 7.37 -0.80 5.89
C HIS A 69 7.52 0.61 6.46
N ARG A 70 7.47 0.74 7.79
CA ARG A 70 7.77 2.02 8.47
C ARG A 70 9.14 2.54 8.00
N CYS A 71 9.24 3.86 7.86
CA CYS A 71 10.45 4.54 7.36
C CYS A 71 10.88 4.16 5.93
N HIS A 72 10.05 3.46 5.15
CA HIS A 72 10.33 3.09 3.76
C HIS A 72 9.27 3.65 2.81
N GLY A 73 9.66 3.84 1.55
CA GLY A 73 8.79 4.27 0.48
C GLY A 73 7.94 5.50 0.84
N ARG A 74 6.61 5.33 0.77
CA ARG A 74 5.62 6.38 1.06
C ARG A 74 4.93 6.21 2.43
N SER A 75 5.39 5.26 3.25
CA SER A 75 4.90 5.12 4.61
C SER A 75 5.56 6.15 5.53
N ASP A 76 4.85 6.54 6.58
CA ASP A 76 5.41 7.39 7.62
C ASP A 76 6.61 6.71 8.30
N SER A 77 7.48 7.53 8.87
CA SER A 77 8.49 7.04 9.81
C SER A 77 7.84 6.40 11.03
N ALA A 78 8.59 5.54 11.74
CA ALA A 78 8.12 5.00 13.01
C ALA A 78 7.79 6.14 13.99
N SER A 79 6.60 6.12 14.58
CA SER A 79 6.21 7.10 15.60
C SER A 79 7.20 7.04 16.76
N LYS A 80 7.69 8.20 17.21
CA LYS A 80 8.52 8.28 18.41
C LYS A 80 7.66 7.90 19.62
N PRO A 81 8.18 7.12 20.59
CA PRO A 81 7.47 6.90 21.86
C PRO A 81 7.11 8.27 22.47
N GLY A 82 5.83 8.47 22.80
CA GLY A 82 5.32 9.71 23.39
C GLY A 82 4.49 10.61 22.47
N GLN A 83 4.47 10.38 21.16
CA GLN A 83 3.52 11.06 20.27
C GLN A 83 2.20 10.28 20.19
N ARG A 84 1.44 10.28 21.29
CA ARG A 84 0.03 9.88 21.24
C ARG A 84 -0.78 11.13 20.88
N GLU A 85 -1.25 11.16 19.64
CA GLU A 85 -2.36 12.00 19.17
C GLU A 85 -2.14 13.52 19.30
N SER A 86 -1.50 14.11 18.29
CA SER A 86 -1.59 15.55 18.05
C SER A 86 -1.89 15.84 16.58
N ARG A 87 -3.15 16.24 16.35
CA ARG A 87 -3.70 17.02 15.22
C ARG A 87 -4.27 16.28 14.00
N ARG A 88 -5.61 16.31 13.94
CA ARG A 88 -6.33 16.65 12.70
C ARG A 88 -5.71 17.92 12.10
N ALA A 89 -5.30 17.86 10.84
CA ALA A 89 -5.62 18.87 9.84
C ALA A 89 -5.20 18.36 8.45
N PHE A 90 -6.17 17.90 7.68
CA PHE A 90 -6.18 18.23 6.26
C PHE A 90 -6.85 19.61 6.10
N PRO A 91 -6.42 20.41 5.12
CA PRO A 91 -7.34 20.70 4.02
C PRO A 91 -6.82 20.21 2.65
N SER A 92 -7.79 20.12 1.74
CA SER A 92 -7.86 19.46 0.43
C SER A 92 -6.96 19.98 -0.72
N PRO A 93 -6.94 19.29 -1.90
CA PRO A 93 -6.03 19.56 -3.02
C PRO A 93 -6.65 20.49 -4.06
N VAL A 94 -5.94 21.56 -4.44
CA VAL A 94 -5.85 22.10 -5.81
C VAL A 94 -4.88 23.28 -5.81
N ARG A 95 -3.77 23.18 -6.55
CA ARG A 95 -3.10 24.37 -7.11
C ARG A 95 -3.24 24.27 -8.62
N ASN A 96 -4.18 25.05 -9.16
CA ASN A 96 -4.25 25.33 -10.58
C ASN A 96 -3.04 26.15 -11.01
N LEU A 97 -2.61 25.86 -12.24
CA LEU A 97 -1.68 26.61 -13.07
C LEU A 97 -1.91 28.13 -12.99
N ARG A 98 -0.81 28.87 -13.00
CA ARG A 98 -0.69 30.10 -13.77
C ARG A 98 0.32 29.84 -14.88
#